data_AF-A0A259E1Z9-F1
#
_entry.id   AF-A0A259E1Z9-F1
#
_cell.length_a   1.000
_cell.length_b   1.000
_cell.length_c   1.000
_cell.angle_alpha   90.00
_cell.angle_beta   90.00
_cell.angle_gamma   90.00
#
_symmetry.space_group_name_H-M   'P 1'
#
loop_
_entity.id
_entity.type
_entity.pdbx_description
1 polymer ?
#
loop_
_entity_poly.entity_id
_entity_poly.type
_entity_poly.pdbx_seq_one_letter_code
_entity_poly.pdbx_strand_id
1 'polypeptide(L)'
;MGRLHKMEVAGLNIKIHPHPDGIYDDFILAIFGLKKITKIHGDRFGLITLVKQDSDNPEFYDGVLSTFLKIEMGSEWFNTETMEEATSNDVGEIKIPEYLHPNLKTFRFTFNTERHEFVFQHYAEGLKLTHNSALNYMKNIVTDNRIKSKFGEVKVGVINEKGSVDKIFSIPRITELELYIERPNSDVWGVDFEE
;
A
#
# COMPACT_ATOMS: atom_id res chain seq x y z
N MET A 1 -27.27 13.45 -14.03
CA MET A 1 -25.82 13.71 -14.10
C MET A 1 -25.10 12.60 -13.37
N GLY A 2 -24.22 11.86 -14.05
CA GLY A 2 -23.41 10.81 -13.40
C GLY A 2 -22.34 11.43 -12.51
N ARG A 3 -22.14 10.90 -11.30
CA ARG A 3 -21.11 11.36 -10.38
C ARG A 3 -19.73 11.06 -11.00
N LEU A 4 -18.86 12.07 -11.12
CA LEU A 4 -17.48 11.87 -11.54
C LEU A 4 -16.76 10.99 -10.51
N HIS A 5 -16.21 9.86 -10.96
CA HIS A 5 -15.41 8.98 -10.12
C HIS A 5 -13.96 9.44 -10.16
N LYS A 6 -13.55 10.20 -9.14
CA LYS A 6 -12.15 10.61 -8.97
C LYS A 6 -11.29 9.42 -8.54
N MET A 7 -10.21 9.15 -9.29
CA MET A 7 -9.21 8.14 -8.96
C MET A 7 -7.82 8.78 -9.06
N GLU A 8 -7.04 8.66 -7.99
CA GLU A 8 -5.64 9.10 -7.94
C GLU A 8 -4.76 7.86 -7.77
N VAL A 9 -3.58 7.87 -8.37
CA VAL A 9 -2.61 6.77 -8.29
C VAL A 9 -1.27 7.26 -7.76
N ALA A 10 -0.52 6.33 -7.20
CA ALA A 10 0.77 6.55 -6.56
C ALA A 10 1.71 5.38 -6.89
N GLY A 11 3.02 5.63 -6.87
CA GLY A 11 4.01 4.64 -7.27
C GLY A 11 5.11 4.41 -6.24
N LEU A 12 5.57 3.16 -6.14
CA LEU A 12 6.81 2.78 -5.45
C LEU A 12 7.78 2.16 -6.47
N ASN A 13 9.07 2.46 -6.32
CA ASN A 13 10.13 1.78 -7.05
C ASN A 13 10.73 0.68 -6.17
N ILE A 14 10.99 -0.49 -6.75
CA ILE A 14 11.55 -1.66 -6.07
C ILE A 14 12.89 -2.01 -6.70
N LYS A 15 13.96 -2.07 -5.91
CA LYS A 15 15.31 -2.43 -6.38
C LYS A 15 15.80 -3.66 -5.64
N ILE A 16 16.15 -4.73 -6.35
CA ILE A 16 16.68 -5.97 -5.80
C ILE A 16 18.12 -6.15 -6.30
N HIS A 17 19.10 -6.37 -5.43
CA HIS A 17 20.48 -6.64 -5.89
C HIS A 17 20.96 -8.01 -5.37
N PRO A 18 21.52 -8.87 -6.24
CA PRO A 18 21.73 -8.72 -7.70
C PRO A 18 20.41 -8.80 -8.52
N HIS A 19 20.45 -8.41 -9.81
CA HIS A 19 19.30 -8.38 -10.73
C HIS A 19 19.35 -9.52 -11.78
N PRO A 20 19.17 -10.79 -11.42
CA PRO A 20 19.01 -11.85 -12.42
C PRO A 20 17.64 -11.73 -13.11
N ASP A 21 17.56 -12.22 -14.34
CA ASP A 21 16.32 -12.23 -15.12
C ASP A 21 15.19 -12.97 -14.37
N GLY A 22 13.98 -12.41 -14.41
CA GLY A 22 12.79 -12.98 -13.75
C GLY A 22 12.72 -12.80 -12.23
N ILE A 23 13.70 -12.13 -11.59
CA ILE A 23 13.69 -11.96 -10.12
C ILE A 23 12.46 -11.19 -9.62
N TYR A 24 11.92 -10.29 -10.44
CA TYR A 24 10.78 -9.45 -10.08
C TYR A 24 9.44 -10.20 -10.18
N ASP A 25 9.29 -11.12 -11.13
CA ASP A 25 8.20 -12.09 -11.18
C ASP A 25 8.21 -12.97 -9.92
N ASP A 26 9.38 -13.53 -9.62
CA ASP A 26 9.60 -14.33 -8.43
C ASP A 26 9.29 -13.57 -7.14
N PHE A 27 9.64 -12.29 -7.10
CA PHE A 27 9.40 -11.40 -5.98
C PHE A 27 7.90 -11.17 -5.74
N ILE A 28 7.15 -10.76 -6.76
CA ILE A 28 5.71 -10.46 -6.59
C ILE A 28 4.93 -11.71 -6.18
N LEU A 29 5.27 -12.86 -6.76
CA LEU A 29 4.66 -14.15 -6.40
C LEU A 29 5.05 -14.59 -4.98
N ALA A 30 6.31 -14.37 -4.57
CA ALA A 30 6.76 -14.72 -3.22
C ALA A 30 6.09 -13.86 -2.14
N ILE A 31 5.99 -12.53 -2.34
CA ILE A 31 5.32 -11.66 -1.36
C ILE A 31 3.82 -11.95 -1.26
N PHE A 32 3.18 -12.36 -2.36
CA PHE A 32 1.79 -12.81 -2.35
C PHE A 32 1.62 -14.14 -1.61
N GLY A 33 2.47 -15.13 -1.92
CA GLY A 33 2.47 -16.43 -1.25
C GLY A 33 2.75 -16.35 0.25
N LEU A 34 3.44 -15.30 0.71
CA LEU A 34 3.71 -15.06 2.12
C LEU A 34 2.45 -14.90 2.98
N LYS A 35 1.35 -14.41 2.36
CA LYS A 35 0.08 -14.02 3.02
C LYS A 35 0.28 -13.28 4.34
N LYS A 36 1.30 -12.43 4.40
CA LYS A 36 1.70 -11.74 5.63
C LYS A 36 0.82 -10.51 5.85
N ILE A 37 0.11 -10.52 6.96
CA ILE A 37 -0.54 -9.33 7.51
C ILE A 37 0.53 -8.48 8.18
N THR A 38 0.64 -7.21 7.80
CA THR A 38 1.63 -6.30 8.40
C THR A 38 1.08 -4.89 8.59
N LYS A 39 1.63 -4.18 9.57
CA LYS A 39 1.21 -2.82 9.93
C LYS A 39 1.55 -1.85 8.80
N ILE A 40 0.64 -0.92 8.49
CA ILE A 40 0.88 0.12 7.47
C ILE A 40 0.94 1.52 8.10
N HIS A 41 0.03 1.82 9.03
CA HIS A 41 -0.05 3.08 9.76
C HIS A 41 -1.11 2.99 10.87
N GLY A 42 -0.85 3.58 12.05
CA GLY A 42 -1.77 3.50 13.20
C GLY A 42 -2.19 2.05 13.46
N ASP A 43 -3.47 1.78 13.72
CA ASP A 43 -3.98 0.41 13.94
C ASP A 43 -4.41 -0.30 12.65
N ARG A 44 -4.03 0.24 11.48
CA ARG A 44 -4.29 -0.38 10.19
C ARG A 44 -3.18 -1.33 9.79
N PHE A 45 -3.62 -2.48 9.30
CA PHE A 45 -2.79 -3.53 8.72
C PHE A 45 -3.16 -3.73 7.25
N GLY A 46 -2.23 -4.29 6.49
CA GLY A 46 -2.36 -4.57 5.07
C GLY A 46 -2.01 -6.01 4.74
N LEU A 47 -2.60 -6.51 3.66
CA LEU A 47 -2.38 -7.84 3.08
C LEU A 47 -2.65 -7.78 1.58
N ILE A 48 -1.73 -8.28 0.76
CA ILE A 48 -2.01 -8.55 -0.66
C ILE A 48 -2.93 -9.78 -0.74
N THR A 49 -4.14 -9.58 -1.26
CA THR A 49 -5.19 -10.61 -1.34
C THR A 49 -5.39 -11.18 -2.74
N LEU A 50 -4.84 -10.52 -3.76
CA LEU A 50 -4.86 -10.98 -5.14
C LEU A 50 -3.57 -10.57 -5.82
N VAL A 51 -3.01 -11.48 -6.62
CA VAL A 51 -2.02 -11.22 -7.66
C VAL A 51 -2.40 -12.07 -8.86
N LYS A 52 -2.45 -11.47 -10.04
CA LYS A 52 -2.69 -12.12 -11.31
C LYS A 52 -1.77 -11.49 -12.36
N GLN A 53 -1.05 -12.32 -13.10
CA GLN A 53 -0.29 -11.86 -14.26
C GLN A 53 -1.26 -11.47 -15.39
N ASP A 54 -0.98 -10.34 -16.05
CA ASP A 54 -1.69 -9.95 -17.26
C ASP A 54 -1.33 -10.95 -18.39
N SER A 55 -2.36 -11.44 -19.08
CA SER A 55 -2.20 -12.43 -20.14
C SER A 55 -1.68 -11.82 -21.44
N ASP A 56 -2.00 -10.55 -21.68
CA ASP A 56 -1.60 -9.82 -22.89
C ASP A 56 -0.24 -9.13 -22.69
N ASN A 57 0.11 -8.80 -21.45
CA ASN A 57 1.36 -8.11 -21.08
C ASN A 57 2.06 -8.84 -19.90
N PRO A 58 2.85 -9.90 -20.16
CA PRO A 58 3.42 -10.76 -19.12
C PRO A 58 4.30 -10.04 -18.08
N GLU A 59 4.81 -8.85 -18.41
CA GLU A 59 5.59 -8.01 -17.50
C GLU A 59 4.74 -7.30 -16.43
N PHE A 60 3.41 -7.43 -16.48
CA PHE A 60 2.51 -6.80 -15.52
C PHE A 60 1.80 -7.82 -14.62
N TYR A 61 1.72 -7.48 -13.35
CA TYR A 61 0.94 -8.19 -12.34
C TYR A 61 -0.08 -7.25 -11.71
N ASP A 62 -1.36 -7.53 -11.94
CA ASP A 62 -2.45 -6.85 -11.28
C ASP A 62 -2.78 -7.51 -9.95
N GLY A 63 -3.14 -6.70 -8.97
CA GLY A 63 -3.46 -7.21 -7.65
C GLY A 63 -4.31 -6.29 -6.80
N VAL A 64 -4.58 -6.78 -5.60
CA VAL A 64 -5.37 -6.06 -4.60
C VAL A 64 -4.62 -6.07 -3.27
N LEU A 65 -4.36 -4.87 -2.75
CA LEU A 65 -3.93 -4.64 -1.38
C LEU A 65 -5.16 -4.35 -0.53
N SER A 66 -5.50 -5.28 0.35
CA SER A 66 -6.56 -5.13 1.34
C SER A 66 -5.99 -4.57 2.63
N THR A 67 -6.69 -3.64 3.25
CA THR A 67 -6.33 -3.05 4.54
C THR A 67 -7.50 -3.08 5.51
N PHE A 68 -7.25 -3.28 6.79
CA PHE A 68 -8.28 -3.44 7.82
C PHE A 68 -7.72 -3.02 9.19
N LEU A 69 -8.60 -2.90 10.17
CA LEU A 69 -8.19 -2.71 11.57
C LEU A 69 -7.90 -4.06 12.21
N LYS A 70 -6.81 -4.14 12.97
CA LYS A 70 -6.54 -5.28 13.83
C LYS A 70 -6.78 -4.85 15.28
N ILE A 71 -7.80 -5.41 15.89
CA ILE A 71 -8.16 -5.13 17.29
C ILE A 71 -7.38 -6.12 18.17
N GLU A 72 -6.66 -5.60 19.15
CA GLU A 72 -5.98 -6.42 20.16
C GLU A 72 -7.00 -6.79 21.25
N MET A 73 -7.58 -7.99 21.12
CA MET A 73 -8.71 -8.42 21.97
C MET A 73 -8.35 -8.60 23.44
N GLY A 74 -7.08 -8.84 23.76
CA GLY A 74 -6.59 -9.06 25.13
C GLY A 74 -6.15 -7.81 25.88
N SER A 75 -6.29 -6.64 25.26
CA SER A 75 -5.98 -5.35 25.90
C SER A 75 -7.17 -4.82 26.71
N GLU A 76 -6.92 -3.81 27.54
CA GLU A 76 -7.95 -3.07 28.25
C GLU A 76 -8.93 -2.42 27.25
N TRP A 77 -10.23 -2.49 27.55
CA TRP A 77 -11.28 -1.85 26.76
C TRP A 77 -11.80 -0.62 27.50
N PHE A 78 -12.14 0.44 26.76
CA PHE A 78 -12.68 1.66 27.35
C PHE A 78 -14.21 1.68 27.21
N ASN A 79 -14.92 1.83 28.34
CA ASN A 79 -16.37 1.97 28.37
C ASN A 79 -16.73 3.47 28.35
N THR A 80 -17.32 3.94 27.25
CA THR A 80 -17.69 5.36 27.08
C THR A 80 -18.93 5.78 27.87
N GLU A 81 -19.73 4.85 28.37
CA GLU A 81 -20.89 5.16 29.21
C GLU A 81 -20.46 5.48 30.64
N THR A 82 -19.52 4.70 31.18
CA THR A 82 -18.96 4.90 32.52
C THR A 82 -17.75 5.83 32.50
N MET A 83 -17.12 6.03 31.33
CA MET A 83 -15.85 6.75 31.15
C MET A 83 -14.67 6.10 31.90
N GLU A 84 -14.73 4.78 32.07
CA GLU A 84 -13.74 3.97 32.81
C GLU A 84 -13.33 2.73 31.99
N GLU A 85 -12.40 1.94 32.53
CA GLU A 85 -12.08 0.62 31.97
C GLU A 85 -13.32 -0.28 32.00
N ALA A 86 -13.55 -1.00 30.90
CA ALA A 86 -14.65 -1.94 30.77
C ALA A 86 -14.44 -3.14 31.71
N THR A 87 -15.51 -3.55 32.36
CA THR A 87 -15.48 -4.70 33.26
C THR A 87 -15.37 -6.01 32.46
N SER A 88 -15.01 -7.11 33.13
CA SER A 88 -14.99 -8.44 32.49
C SER A 88 -16.36 -8.86 31.95
N ASN A 89 -17.45 -8.36 32.53
CA ASN A 89 -18.80 -8.60 32.01
C ASN A 89 -19.01 -7.85 30.69
N ASP A 90 -18.64 -6.57 30.63
CA ASP A 90 -18.74 -5.74 29.42
C ASP A 90 -17.95 -6.37 28.24
N VAL A 91 -16.70 -6.78 28.50
CA VAL A 91 -15.85 -7.42 27.48
C VAL A 91 -16.38 -8.80 27.07
N GLY A 92 -16.99 -9.54 28.00
CA GLY A 92 -17.55 -10.87 27.74
C GLY A 92 -18.72 -10.88 26.74
N GLU A 93 -19.39 -9.75 26.53
CA GLU A 93 -20.45 -9.60 25.53
C GLU A 93 -19.89 -9.47 24.10
N ILE A 94 -18.63 -9.04 23.95
CA ILE A 94 -17.99 -8.79 22.67
C ILE A 94 -17.50 -10.11 22.07
N LYS A 95 -18.15 -10.55 20.99
CA LYS A 95 -17.82 -11.79 20.28
C LYS A 95 -17.35 -11.51 18.85
N ILE A 96 -16.04 -11.24 18.70
CA ILE A 96 -15.40 -11.06 17.40
C ILE A 96 -14.46 -12.25 17.15
N PRO A 97 -14.72 -13.11 16.14
CA PRO A 97 -13.80 -14.18 15.76
C PRO A 97 -12.44 -13.63 15.33
N GLU A 98 -11.34 -14.29 15.70
CA GLU A 98 -9.96 -13.81 15.45
C GLU A 98 -9.64 -13.54 13.97
N TYR A 99 -10.31 -14.25 13.06
CA TYR A 99 -10.12 -14.12 11.61
C TYR A 99 -10.99 -13.03 10.96
N LEU A 100 -11.88 -12.37 11.72
CA LEU A 100 -12.70 -11.27 11.22
C LEU A 100 -12.11 -9.93 11.65
N HIS A 101 -11.77 -9.13 10.65
CA HIS A 101 -11.18 -7.81 10.85
C HIS A 101 -12.12 -6.73 10.30
N PRO A 102 -12.48 -5.70 11.10
CA PRO A 102 -13.38 -4.66 10.65
C PRO A 102 -12.69 -3.63 9.74
N ASN A 103 -13.51 -2.78 9.10
CA ASN A 103 -13.09 -1.63 8.29
C ASN A 103 -12.17 -1.99 7.12
N LEU A 104 -12.51 -3.08 6.42
CA LEU A 104 -11.88 -3.49 5.17
C LEU A 104 -11.93 -2.36 4.13
N LYS A 105 -10.79 -2.07 3.52
CA LYS A 105 -10.64 -1.21 2.35
C LYS A 105 -9.74 -1.93 1.36
N THR A 106 -10.07 -1.87 0.07
CA THR A 106 -9.29 -2.54 -0.97
C THR A 106 -8.75 -1.50 -1.95
N PHE A 107 -7.50 -1.71 -2.38
CA PHE A 107 -6.82 -0.84 -3.31
C PHE A 107 -6.20 -1.70 -4.40
N ARG A 108 -6.54 -1.41 -5.66
CA ARG A 108 -5.92 -2.08 -6.80
C ARG A 108 -4.49 -1.60 -6.97
N PHE A 109 -3.63 -2.49 -7.44
CA PHE A 109 -2.28 -2.16 -7.87
C PHE A 109 -1.92 -2.92 -9.13
N THR A 110 -0.90 -2.41 -9.82
CA THR A 110 -0.22 -3.05 -10.92
C THR A 110 1.28 -2.99 -10.66
N PHE A 111 1.97 -4.11 -10.80
CA PHE A 111 3.42 -4.21 -10.69
C PHE A 111 4.03 -4.50 -12.05
N ASN A 112 4.90 -3.61 -12.55
CA ASN A 112 5.64 -3.81 -13.79
C ASN A 112 7.04 -4.37 -13.47
N THR A 113 7.32 -5.60 -13.91
CA THR A 113 8.55 -6.33 -13.62
C THR A 113 9.75 -5.89 -14.46
N GLU A 114 9.54 -5.17 -15.57
CA GLU A 114 10.61 -4.59 -16.39
C GLU A 114 11.11 -3.23 -15.85
N ARG A 115 10.18 -2.40 -15.38
CA ARG A 115 10.45 -1.06 -14.83
C ARG A 115 10.65 -1.06 -13.32
N HIS A 116 10.29 -2.17 -12.67
CA HIS A 116 10.32 -2.36 -11.22
C HIS A 116 9.43 -1.36 -10.47
N GLU A 117 8.28 -1.03 -11.06
CA GLU A 117 7.34 -0.03 -10.57
C GLU A 117 6.09 -0.71 -10.01
N PHE A 118 5.79 -0.44 -8.74
CA PHE A 118 4.57 -0.86 -8.06
C PHE A 118 3.62 0.33 -7.95
N VAL A 119 2.60 0.35 -8.80
CA VAL A 119 1.65 1.47 -8.90
C VAL A 119 0.32 1.05 -8.28
N PHE A 120 -0.25 1.88 -7.42
CA PHE A 120 -1.45 1.55 -6.66
C PHE A 120 -2.43 2.72 -6.60
N GLN A 121 -3.70 2.41 -6.32
CA GLN A 121 -4.74 3.41 -6.08
C GLN A 121 -4.43 4.19 -4.81
N HIS A 122 -4.09 5.47 -4.97
CA HIS A 122 -3.90 6.42 -3.88
C HIS A 122 -5.24 6.88 -3.31
N TYR A 123 -6.18 7.18 -4.21
CA TYR A 123 -7.54 7.55 -3.88
C TYR A 123 -8.50 6.85 -4.84
N ALA A 124 -9.53 6.19 -4.30
CA ALA A 124 -10.61 5.61 -5.09
C ALA A 124 -11.88 5.55 -4.24
N GLU A 125 -12.99 6.08 -4.76
CA GLU A 125 -14.31 5.97 -4.12
C GLU A 125 -14.37 6.48 -2.66
N GLY A 126 -13.59 7.52 -2.33
CA GLY A 126 -13.51 8.06 -0.96
C GLY A 126 -12.55 7.30 -0.03
N LEU A 127 -11.95 6.20 -0.50
CA LEU A 127 -10.90 5.48 0.19
C LEU A 127 -9.53 6.06 -0.19
N LYS A 128 -8.63 6.20 0.79
CA LYS A 128 -7.28 6.71 0.60
C LYS A 128 -6.23 5.72 1.11
N LEU A 129 -5.21 5.48 0.30
CA LEU A 129 -3.98 4.77 0.66
C LEU A 129 -2.80 5.69 0.37
N THR A 130 -2.13 6.18 1.41
CA THR A 130 -1.02 7.12 1.25
C THR A 130 0.26 6.43 0.74
N HIS A 131 1.13 7.21 0.10
CA HIS A 131 2.49 6.78 -0.25
C HIS A 131 3.21 6.12 0.92
N ASN A 132 3.17 6.75 2.09
CA ASN A 132 3.81 6.22 3.29
C ASN A 132 3.19 4.91 3.79
N SER A 133 1.86 4.75 3.71
CA SER A 133 1.21 3.49 4.10
C SER A 133 1.62 2.34 3.19
N ALA A 134 1.63 2.55 1.86
CA ALA A 134 2.09 1.55 0.90
C ALA A 134 3.59 1.26 1.05
N LEU A 135 4.41 2.30 1.27
CA LEU A 135 5.85 2.16 1.52
C LEU A 135 6.12 1.36 2.80
N ASN A 136 5.43 1.65 3.89
CA ASN A 136 5.56 0.94 5.16
C ASN A 136 5.15 -0.53 5.02
N TYR A 137 4.04 -0.79 4.32
CA TYR A 137 3.62 -2.14 3.98
C TYR A 137 4.77 -2.89 3.29
N MET A 138 5.28 -2.34 2.18
CA MET A 138 6.31 -3.01 1.38
C MET A 138 7.62 -3.16 2.17
N LYS A 139 8.05 -2.14 2.93
CA LYS A 139 9.22 -2.21 3.82
C LYS A 139 9.09 -3.34 4.85
N ASN A 140 7.92 -3.54 5.43
CA ASN A 140 7.68 -4.60 6.41
C ASN A 140 7.60 -6.01 5.77
N ILE A 141 7.23 -6.08 4.49
CA ILE A 141 7.26 -7.32 3.72
C ILE A 141 8.71 -7.69 3.38
N VAL A 142 9.50 -6.76 2.83
CA VAL A 142 10.87 -7.06 2.38
C VAL A 142 11.85 -7.33 3.52
N THR A 143 11.52 -6.87 4.73
CA THR A 143 12.29 -7.19 5.94
C THR A 143 11.91 -8.53 6.57
N ASP A 144 10.89 -9.22 6.07
CA ASP A 144 10.58 -10.59 6.50
C ASP A 144 11.74 -11.52 6.19
N ASN A 145 12.16 -12.35 7.15
CA ASN A 145 13.29 -13.26 6.97
C ASN A 145 13.14 -14.16 5.74
N ARG A 146 11.92 -14.62 5.41
CA ARG A 146 11.68 -15.48 4.24
C ARG A 146 11.93 -14.74 2.93
N ILE A 147 11.59 -13.45 2.88
CA ILE A 147 11.84 -12.59 1.71
C ILE A 147 13.32 -12.20 1.67
N LYS A 148 13.88 -11.72 2.77
CA LYS A 148 15.28 -11.31 2.87
C LYS A 148 16.25 -12.46 2.54
N SER A 149 15.97 -13.68 3.00
CA SER A 149 16.80 -14.85 2.68
C SER A 149 16.73 -15.24 1.20
N LYS A 150 15.60 -14.99 0.50
CA LYS A 150 15.44 -15.32 -0.91
C LYS A 150 15.98 -14.23 -1.85
N PHE A 151 15.74 -12.97 -1.54
CA PHE A 151 16.00 -11.83 -2.44
C PHE A 151 17.14 -10.92 -1.99
N GLY A 152 17.73 -11.17 -0.81
CA GLY A 152 18.77 -10.32 -0.26
C GLY A 152 18.25 -8.95 0.16
N GLU A 153 18.99 -7.89 -0.18
CA GLU A 153 18.58 -6.52 0.11
C GLU A 153 17.62 -6.00 -0.96
N VAL A 154 16.36 -5.79 -0.57
CA VAL A 154 15.35 -5.15 -1.42
C VAL A 154 15.11 -3.73 -0.92
N LYS A 155 15.39 -2.75 -1.78
CA LYS A 155 15.16 -1.32 -1.50
C LYS A 155 13.82 -0.90 -2.09
N VAL A 156 13.05 -0.16 -1.31
CA VAL A 156 11.75 0.37 -1.70
C VAL A 156 11.75 1.87 -1.51
N GLY A 157 11.39 2.61 -2.55
CA GLY A 157 11.28 4.07 -2.52
C GLY A 157 9.98 4.55 -3.14
N VAL A 158 9.55 5.77 -2.81
CA VAL A 158 8.42 6.42 -3.49
C VAL A 158 8.90 6.92 -4.84
N ILE A 159 8.10 6.73 -5.89
CA ILE A 159 8.36 7.34 -7.21
C ILE A 159 7.95 8.80 -7.12
N ASN A 160 8.94 9.66 -6.93
CA ASN A 160 8.77 11.10 -6.89
C ASN A 160 9.18 11.70 -8.23
N GLU A 161 8.47 11.44 -9.33
CA GLU A 161 8.67 12.22 -10.57
C GLU A 161 7.57 12.05 -11.63
N LYS A 162 7.30 13.17 -12.32
CA LYS A 162 6.22 13.46 -13.28
C LYS A 162 6.10 12.54 -14.52
N GLY A 163 6.88 11.46 -14.62
CA GLY A 163 7.15 10.75 -15.90
C GLY A 163 6.64 9.31 -16.05
N SER A 164 6.03 8.69 -15.04
CA SER A 164 5.55 7.27 -15.16
C SER A 164 4.05 7.15 -15.44
N VAL A 165 3.41 8.25 -15.83
CA VAL A 165 1.95 8.36 -15.98
C VAL A 165 1.42 7.71 -17.26
N ASP A 166 2.30 7.53 -18.26
CA ASP A 166 1.91 7.19 -19.63
C ASP A 166 1.23 5.84 -19.82
N LYS A 167 1.49 4.86 -18.94
CA LYS A 167 0.85 3.53 -19.01
C LYS A 167 -0.49 3.43 -18.26
N ILE A 168 -0.80 4.41 -17.40
CA ILE A 168 -2.15 4.54 -16.82
C ILE A 168 -3.07 5.27 -17.79
N PHE A 169 -2.54 6.20 -18.60
CA PHE A 169 -3.27 6.82 -19.70
C PHE A 169 -3.75 5.81 -20.78
N SER A 170 -3.15 4.62 -20.87
CA SER A 170 -3.59 3.57 -21.80
C SER A 170 -4.74 2.69 -21.29
N ILE A 171 -5.27 2.91 -20.07
CA ILE A 171 -6.44 2.17 -19.57
C ILE A 171 -7.71 2.82 -20.17
N PRO A 172 -8.51 2.10 -21.00
CA PRO A 172 -9.55 2.70 -21.85
C PRO A 172 -10.74 3.39 -21.12
N ARG A 173 -10.75 3.43 -19.79
CA ARG A 173 -11.86 3.94 -18.96
C ARG A 173 -11.45 4.97 -17.90
N ILE A 174 -10.23 5.49 -17.92
CA ILE A 174 -9.82 6.55 -16.98
C ILE A 174 -10.15 7.91 -17.58
N THR A 175 -11.11 8.61 -16.97
CA THR A 175 -11.61 9.91 -17.48
C THR A 175 -10.80 11.11 -16.94
N GLU A 176 -10.09 10.96 -15.82
CA GLU A 176 -9.33 12.04 -15.20
C GLU A 176 -8.26 11.49 -14.23
N LEU A 177 -7.10 12.14 -14.19
CA LEU A 177 -6.00 11.83 -13.30
C LEU A 177 -5.54 13.11 -12.60
N GLU A 178 -5.59 13.14 -11.27
CA GLU A 178 -5.08 14.26 -10.49
C GLU A 178 -3.81 13.83 -9.75
N LEU A 179 -2.67 14.37 -10.20
CA LEU A 179 -1.35 14.15 -9.60
C LEU A 179 -1.07 15.26 -8.58
N TYR A 180 -1.14 14.94 -7.29
CA TYR A 180 -0.74 15.86 -6.24
C TYR A 180 0.76 15.73 -5.97
N ILE A 181 1.54 16.73 -6.43
CA ILE A 181 2.99 16.80 -6.21
C ILE A 181 3.25 17.78 -5.06
N GLU A 182 3.51 17.27 -3.87
CA GLU A 182 4.04 18.10 -2.78
C GLU A 182 5.52 18.33 -3.00
N ARG A 183 5.94 19.60 -3.03
CA ARG A 183 7.36 19.95 -3.00
C ARG A 183 7.91 19.58 -1.62
N PRO A 184 9.09 18.95 -1.52
CA PRO A 184 9.76 18.84 -0.22
C PRO A 184 9.95 20.26 0.33
N ASN A 185 9.64 20.47 1.61
CA ASN A 185 9.75 21.77 2.27
C ASN A 185 11.01 22.53 1.82
N SER A 186 10.82 23.70 1.22
CA SER A 186 11.92 24.61 0.90
C SER A 186 12.28 25.38 2.16
N ASP A 187 13.11 24.79 3.01
CA ASP A 187 13.82 25.56 4.02
C ASP A 187 15.33 25.37 3.81
N VAL A 188 16.03 26.50 3.89
CA VAL A 188 17.43 26.77 3.50
C VAL A 188 17.59 26.85 1.97
N TRP A 189 17.61 28.02 1.33
CA TRP A 189 18.58 29.12 1.52
C TRP A 189 17.94 30.50 1.31
N GLY A 190 18.08 31.37 2.32
CA GLY A 190 18.06 32.81 2.10
C GLY A 190 19.38 33.24 1.46
N VAL A 191 19.28 33.98 0.37
CA VAL A 191 20.28 34.98 -0.06
C VAL A 191 19.54 35.98 -0.96
N ASP A 192 19.42 37.21 -0.44
CA ASP A 192 19.10 38.42 -1.18
C ASP A 192 19.92 38.52 -2.46
N PHE A 193 19.29 38.98 -3.54
CA PHE A 193 19.91 39.95 -4.43
C PHE A 193 18.83 40.92 -4.95
N GLU A 194 18.86 42.14 -4.41
CA GLU A 194 18.40 43.34 -5.10
C GLU A 194 19.20 43.51 -6.41
N GLU A 195 18.50 43.63 -7.54
CA GLU A 195 18.47 44.83 -8.41
C GLU A 195 17.34 44.69 -9.45
#